data_AF-A0A2D6LUW9-F1
#
_entry.id   AF-A0A2D6LUW9-F1
#
_cell.length_a   1.000
_cell.length_b   1.000
_cell.length_c   1.000
_cell.angle_alpha   90.00
_cell.angle_beta   90.00
_cell.angle_gamma   90.00
#
_symmetry.space_group_name_H-M   'P 1'
#
loop_
_entity.id
_entity.type
_entity.pdbx_description
1 polymer ?
#
loop_
_entity_poly.entity_id
_entity_poly.type
_entity_poly.pdbx_seq_one_letter_code
_entity_poly.pdbx_strand_id
1 'polypeptide(L)'
;MRNKGISPLIATVLLIGFTLVMAFFVSKWGFKITTSTLDTVEGYATQSLYCDEVSIDIYCDEINKKMKNRGAFKISKIIVRKFVDGEISISEKEINNWLPNIEIDLPLGISDKDEVIPIVFDDKKSKDIACLDKKVEVLGC
;
A
#
# COMPACT_ATOMS: atom_id res chain seq x y z
N MET A 1 27.37 -58.78 25.99
CA MET A 1 27.07 -57.45 25.39
C MET A 1 26.71 -56.51 26.52
N ARG A 2 27.51 -55.47 26.77
CA ARG A 2 27.32 -54.56 27.92
C ARG A 2 26.59 -53.32 27.42
N ASN A 3 25.28 -53.28 27.61
CA ASN A 3 24.47 -52.10 27.32
C ASN A 3 24.94 -50.98 28.26
N LYS A 4 25.73 -50.04 27.76
CA LYS A 4 26.07 -48.80 28.48
C LYS A 4 24.80 -47.96 28.52
N GLY A 5 24.00 -48.15 29.56
CA GLY A 5 22.86 -47.27 29.86
C GLY A 5 23.38 -45.86 30.01
N ILE A 6 22.86 -44.94 29.21
CA ILE A 6 23.10 -43.51 29.36
C ILE A 6 22.72 -43.16 30.81
N SER A 7 23.63 -42.52 31.55
CA SER A 7 23.36 -42.13 32.93
C SER A 7 22.06 -41.30 32.96
N PRO A 8 21.06 -41.67 33.78
CA PRO A 8 19.75 -41.01 33.82
C PRO A 8 19.84 -39.49 33.99
N LEU A 9 20.91 -39.02 34.64
CA LEU A 9 21.20 -37.62 34.93
C LEU A 9 21.62 -36.83 33.67
N ILE A 10 22.26 -37.48 32.70
CA ILE A 10 22.66 -36.84 31.44
C ILE A 10 21.44 -36.66 30.52
N ALA A 11 20.53 -37.63 30.54
CA ALA A 11 19.30 -37.58 29.75
C ALA A 11 18.39 -36.43 30.18
N THR A 12 18.26 -36.16 31.48
CA THR A 12 17.42 -35.07 32.00
C THR A 12 17.98 -33.69 31.64
N VAL A 13 19.30 -33.49 31.72
CA VAL A 13 19.94 -32.23 31.34
C VAL A 13 19.76 -31.95 29.85
N LEU A 14 19.89 -32.97 28.99
CA LEU A 14 19.62 -32.85 27.56
C LEU A 14 18.16 -32.47 27.27
N LEU A 15 17.22 -33.07 27.99
CA LEU A 15 15.79 -32.77 27.86
C LEU A 15 15.46 -31.32 28.25
N ILE A 16 16.04 -30.84 29.35
CA ILE A 16 15.84 -29.45 29.81
C ILE A 16 16.49 -28.46 28.84
N GLY A 17 17.70 -28.74 28.36
CA GLY A 17 18.37 -27.88 27.38
C GLY A 17 17.59 -27.79 26.06
N PHE A 18 17.10 -28.92 25.57
CA PHE A 18 16.30 -28.98 24.35
C PHE A 18 14.98 -28.20 24.48
N THR A 19 14.26 -28.35 25.60
CA THR A 19 12.99 -27.65 25.83
C THR A 19 13.17 -26.14 25.91
N LEU A 20 14.24 -25.64 26.54
CA LEU A 20 14.54 -24.21 26.59
C LEU A 20 14.85 -23.62 25.21
N VAL A 21 15.66 -24.32 24.41
CA VAL A 21 15.97 -23.90 23.03
C VAL A 21 14.70 -23.87 22.19
N MET A 22 13.85 -24.89 22.33
CA MET A 22 12.61 -24.96 21.57
C MET A 22 11.62 -23.88 22.00
N ALA A 23 11.50 -23.60 23.30
CA ALA A 23 10.67 -22.52 23.81
C ALA A 23 11.12 -21.16 23.26
N PHE A 24 12.43 -20.91 23.20
CA PHE A 24 12.98 -19.68 22.62
C PHE A 24 12.67 -19.57 21.12
N PHE A 25 12.85 -20.65 20.38
CA PHE A 25 12.58 -20.69 18.95
C PHE A 25 11.10 -20.43 18.63
N VAL A 26 10.19 -21.12 19.33
CA VAL A 26 8.74 -20.95 19.18
C VAL A 26 8.31 -19.54 19.56
N SER A 27 8.85 -18.97 20.64
CA SER A 27 8.52 -17.60 21.07
C SER A 27 8.96 -16.57 20.03
N LYS A 28 10.18 -16.71 19.48
CA LYS A 28 10.70 -15.81 18.43
C LYS A 28 9.88 -15.93 17.14
N TRP A 29 9.51 -17.14 16.76
CA TRP A 29 8.70 -17.39 15.56
C TRP A 29 7.28 -16.84 15.72
N GLY A 30 6.62 -17.10 16.85
CA GLY A 30 5.28 -16.58 17.15
C GLY A 30 5.22 -15.06 17.23
N PHE A 31 6.24 -14.43 17.84
CA PHE A 31 6.35 -12.97 17.86
C PHE A 31 6.47 -12.39 16.46
N LYS A 32 7.33 -12.96 15.60
CA LYS A 32 7.52 -12.52 14.22
C LYS A 32 6.22 -12.61 13.40
N ILE A 33 5.46 -13.70 13.55
CA ILE A 33 4.17 -13.86 12.86
C ILE A 33 3.17 -12.81 13.33
N THR A 34 3.08 -12.58 14.64
CA THR A 34 2.13 -11.63 15.22
C THR A 34 2.46 -10.21 14.75
N THR A 35 3.73 -9.80 14.79
CA THR A 35 4.15 -8.47 14.31
C THR A 35 3.88 -8.30 12.82
N SER A 36 4.24 -9.28 11.98
CA SER A 36 3.99 -9.20 10.54
C SER A 36 2.51 -9.16 10.19
N THR A 37 1.66 -9.84 10.98
CA THR A 37 0.20 -9.81 10.79
C THR A 37 -0.37 -8.45 11.19
N LEU A 38 0.07 -7.89 12.32
CA LEU A 38 -0.35 -6.56 12.77
C LEU A 38 0.09 -5.48 11.78
N ASP A 39 1.33 -5.50 11.30
CA ASP A 39 1.85 -4.55 10.30
C ASP A 39 1.02 -4.60 9.01
N THR A 40 0.61 -5.81 8.60
CA THR A 40 -0.21 -6.03 7.41
C THR A 40 -1.63 -5.49 7.61
N VAL A 41 -2.27 -5.80 8.74
CA VAL A 41 -3.63 -5.34 9.06
C VAL A 41 -3.68 -3.82 9.23
N GLU A 42 -2.71 -3.23 9.91
CA GLU A 42 -2.60 -1.78 10.04
C GLU A 42 -2.37 -1.13 8.67
N GLY A 43 -1.58 -1.73 7.79
CA GLY A 43 -1.40 -1.29 6.42
C GLY A 43 -2.73 -1.19 5.66
N TYR A 44 -3.52 -2.26 5.67
CA TYR A 44 -4.83 -2.29 5.01
C TYR A 44 -5.87 -1.37 5.66
N ALA A 45 -5.93 -1.32 7.00
CA ALA A 45 -6.88 -0.47 7.71
C ALA A 45 -6.57 1.01 7.49
N THR A 46 -5.29 1.40 7.53
CA THR A 46 -4.89 2.78 7.24
C THR A 46 -5.10 3.13 5.77
N GLN A 47 -4.77 2.25 4.83
CA GLN A 47 -5.07 2.47 3.42
C GLN A 47 -6.57 2.67 3.17
N SER A 48 -7.43 1.82 3.76
CA SER A 48 -8.88 1.95 3.64
C SER A 48 -9.40 3.29 4.19
N LEU A 49 -8.92 3.70 5.37
CA LEU A 49 -9.33 4.97 5.99
C LEU A 49 -8.96 6.19 5.16
N TYR A 50 -7.75 6.25 4.63
CA TYR A 50 -7.32 7.38 3.81
C TYR A 50 -8.00 7.37 2.44
N CYS A 51 -8.12 6.20 1.81
CA CYS A 51 -8.66 6.12 0.47
C CYS A 51 -10.18 6.29 0.42
N ASP A 52 -10.93 5.99 1.49
CA ASP A 52 -12.40 6.08 1.42
C ASP A 52 -12.90 7.53 1.24
N GLU A 53 -12.22 8.49 1.87
CA GLU A 53 -12.54 9.93 1.75
C GLU A 53 -11.82 10.62 0.59
N VAL A 54 -11.06 9.89 -0.24
CA VAL A 54 -10.50 10.42 -1.48
C VAL A 54 -11.56 10.36 -2.57
N SER A 55 -11.83 11.52 -3.15
CA SER A 55 -12.73 11.66 -4.29
C SER A 55 -12.12 12.62 -5.28
N ILE A 56 -11.94 12.16 -6.51
CA ILE A 56 -11.49 12.98 -7.63
C ILE A 56 -12.62 13.01 -8.65
N ASP A 57 -12.90 14.18 -9.18
CA ASP A 57 -13.68 14.33 -10.40
C ASP A 57 -12.78 14.83 -11.54
N ILE A 58 -12.96 14.23 -12.71
CA ILE A 58 -12.29 14.65 -13.94
C ILE A 58 -13.36 15.05 -14.95
N TYR A 59 -13.20 16.22 -15.55
CA TYR A 59 -14.09 16.73 -16.58
C TYR A 59 -13.31 17.47 -17.66
N CYS A 60 -13.93 17.59 -18.83
CA CYS A 60 -13.37 18.32 -19.97
C CYS A 60 -13.84 19.78 -19.93
N ASP A 61 -12.90 20.71 -20.02
CA ASP A 61 -13.16 22.12 -20.29
C ASP A 61 -12.63 22.45 -21.69
N GLU A 62 -13.54 22.44 -22.66
CA GLU A 62 -13.30 22.55 -24.11
C GLU A 62 -12.34 21.48 -24.65
N ILE A 63 -11.02 21.67 -24.47
CA ILE A 63 -9.93 20.81 -24.96
C ILE A 63 -9.08 20.28 -23.79
N ASN A 64 -9.14 20.91 -22.62
CA ASN A 64 -8.29 20.57 -21.48
C ASN A 64 -9.02 19.66 -20.50
N LYS A 65 -8.35 18.61 -20.04
CA LYS A 65 -8.82 17.80 -18.91
C LYS A 65 -8.53 18.54 -17.61
N LYS A 66 -9.58 18.83 -16.85
CA LYS A 66 -9.48 19.42 -15.52
C LYS A 66 -9.81 18.37 -14.47
N MET A 67 -9.09 18.43 -13.37
CA MET A 67 -9.24 17.53 -12.25
C MET A 67 -9.57 18.32 -11.00
N LYS A 68 -10.58 17.88 -10.25
CA LYS A 68 -10.99 18.49 -8.97
C LYS A 68 -10.91 17.48 -7.84
N ASN A 69 -10.22 17.83 -6.77
CA ASN A 69 -10.19 17.04 -5.56
C ASN A 69 -11.46 17.36 -4.77
N ARG A 70 -12.43 16.44 -4.73
CA ARG A 70 -13.63 16.57 -3.90
C ARG A 70 -13.50 15.87 -2.54
N GLY A 71 -12.40 15.15 -2.34
CA GLY A 71 -12.11 14.47 -1.09
C GLY A 71 -11.68 15.41 0.02
N ALA A 72 -11.64 14.87 1.25
CA ALA A 72 -11.17 15.61 2.42
C ALA A 72 -9.64 15.63 2.54
N PHE A 73 -8.96 14.67 1.90
CA PHE A 73 -7.51 14.53 1.98
C PHE A 73 -6.78 15.30 0.88
N LYS A 74 -5.55 15.71 1.21
CA LYS A 74 -4.63 16.29 0.24
C LYS A 74 -4.03 15.17 -0.61
N ILE A 75 -3.99 15.37 -1.92
CA ILE A 75 -3.38 14.41 -2.85
C ILE A 75 -1.97 14.90 -3.13
N SER A 76 -0.97 14.06 -2.88
CA SER A 76 0.45 14.40 -3.07
C SER A 76 0.89 14.11 -4.51
N LYS A 77 0.38 13.02 -5.09
CA LYS A 77 0.75 12.58 -6.43
C LYS A 77 -0.43 11.94 -7.14
N ILE A 78 -0.31 11.84 -8.45
CA ILE A 78 -1.19 11.01 -9.27
C ILE A 78 -0.37 10.07 -10.14
N ILE A 79 -0.90 8.87 -10.32
CA ILE A 79 -0.44 7.96 -11.38
C ILE A 79 -1.46 8.04 -12.50
N VAL A 80 -0.98 8.35 -13.69
CA VAL A 80 -1.76 8.31 -14.92
C VAL A 80 -1.32 7.10 -15.73
N ARG A 81 -2.27 6.23 -16.05
CA ARG A 81 -2.07 5.14 -17.02
C ARG A 81 -2.81 5.49 -18.30
N LYS A 82 -2.08 5.66 -19.39
CA LYS A 82 -2.67 5.92 -20.70
C LYS A 82 -2.69 4.64 -21.51
N PHE A 83 -3.82 4.39 -22.14
CA PHE A 83 -4.02 3.26 -23.05
C PHE A 83 -4.10 3.84 -24.46
N VAL A 84 -3.14 3.47 -25.31
CA VAL A 84 -3.05 3.92 -26.72
C VAL A 84 -2.77 2.69 -27.56
N ASP A 85 -3.68 2.35 -28.48
CA ASP A 85 -3.52 1.20 -29.39
C ASP A 85 -3.20 -0.14 -28.69
N GLY A 86 -3.69 -0.33 -27.46
CA GLY A 86 -3.45 -1.53 -26.66
C GLY A 86 -2.13 -1.53 -25.87
N GLU A 87 -1.29 -0.50 -26.02
CA GLU A 87 -0.12 -0.28 -25.17
C GLU A 87 -0.47 0.56 -23.92
N ILE A 88 0.18 0.25 -22.80
CA ILE A 88 -0.01 0.97 -21.52
C ILE A 88 1.24 1.79 -21.24
N SER A 89 1.09 3.11 -21.17
CA SER A 89 2.13 4.00 -20.66
C SER A 89 1.75 4.50 -19.26
N ILE A 90 2.69 4.37 -18.31
CA ILE A 90 2.50 4.80 -16.93
C ILE A 90 3.35 6.04 -16.71
N SER A 91 2.71 7.11 -16.23
CA SER A 91 3.39 8.34 -15.83
C SER A 91 2.96 8.71 -14.41
N GLU A 92 3.95 9.03 -13.58
CA GLU A 92 3.73 9.57 -12.24
C GLU A 92 3.92 11.08 -12.31
N LYS A 93 2.97 11.83 -11.76
CA LYS A 93 3.06 13.29 -11.67
C LYS A 93 2.90 13.71 -10.23
N GLU A 94 3.93 14.37 -9.69
CA GLU A 94 3.84 15.02 -8.40
C GLU A 94 2.95 16.26 -8.52
N ILE A 95 1.99 16.37 -7.60
CA ILE A 95 1.14 17.53 -7.48
C ILE A 95 1.35 18.04 -6.06
N ASN A 96 2.35 18.91 -5.90
CA ASN A 96 2.77 19.45 -4.61
C ASN A 96 1.57 19.94 -3.79
N ASN A 97 1.12 19.10 -2.85
CA ASN A 97 0.02 19.36 -1.93
C ASN A 97 -1.28 19.84 -2.58
N TRP A 98 -1.89 19.00 -3.42
CA TRP A 98 -3.19 19.29 -4.01
C TRP A 98 -4.29 19.30 -2.94
N LEU A 99 -4.71 20.50 -2.54
CA LEU A 99 -5.70 20.70 -1.48
C LEU A 99 -7.11 20.30 -1.93
N PRO A 100 -7.99 19.95 -0.97
CA PRO A 100 -9.43 19.80 -1.22
C PRO A 100 -10.03 20.99 -1.98
N ASN A 101 -10.93 20.71 -2.91
CA ASN A 101 -11.66 21.63 -3.78
C ASN A 101 -10.82 22.47 -4.74
N ILE A 102 -9.51 22.21 -4.87
CA ILE A 102 -8.68 22.86 -5.90
C ILE A 102 -8.81 22.11 -7.23
N GLU A 103 -8.85 22.88 -8.31
CA GLU A 103 -8.81 22.38 -9.68
C GLU A 103 -7.39 22.47 -10.24
N ILE A 104 -6.96 21.44 -10.98
CA ILE A 104 -5.68 21.43 -11.68
C ILE A 104 -5.87 20.94 -13.11
N ASP A 105 -5.03 21.44 -14.00
CA ASP A 105 -4.95 20.94 -15.37
C ASP A 105 -4.17 19.62 -15.39
N LEU A 106 -4.81 18.61 -15.96
CA LEU A 106 -4.19 17.33 -16.29
C LEU A 106 -3.54 17.49 -17.68
N PRO A 107 -2.20 17.47 -17.79
CA PRO A 107 -1.51 17.48 -19.08
C PRO A 107 -1.62 16.09 -19.72
N LEU A 108 -2.85 15.70 -20.02
CA LEU A 108 -3.19 14.47 -20.72
C LEU A 108 -3.23 14.81 -22.20
N GLY A 109 -2.26 14.27 -22.93
CA GLY A 109 -2.34 14.19 -24.39
C GLY A 109 -3.50 13.31 -24.85
N ILE A 110 -3.59 13.10 -26.16
CA ILE A 110 -4.62 12.26 -26.77
C ILE A 110 -4.41 10.80 -26.34
N SER A 111 -5.43 10.19 -25.74
CA SER A 111 -5.46 8.77 -25.36
C SER A 111 -6.89 8.26 -25.48
N ASP A 112 -7.04 6.99 -25.89
CA ASP A 112 -8.33 6.31 -25.99
C ASP A 112 -9.00 6.17 -24.62
N LYS A 113 -8.18 5.92 -23.60
CA LYS A 113 -8.59 5.78 -22.21
C LYS A 113 -7.43 6.17 -21.30
N ASP A 114 -7.70 7.09 -20.37
CA ASP A 114 -6.80 7.41 -19.26
C ASP A 114 -7.37 6.85 -17.95
N GLU A 115 -6.54 6.22 -17.13
CA GLU A 115 -6.86 5.94 -15.74
C GLU A 115 -6.01 6.83 -14.84
N VAL A 116 -6.66 7.55 -13.93
CA VAL A 116 -5.98 8.40 -12.94
C VAL A 116 -6.18 7.78 -11.56
N ILE A 117 -5.07 7.53 -10.87
CA ILE A 117 -5.04 6.93 -9.54
C ILE A 117 -4.49 7.98 -8.56
N PRO A 118 -5.26 8.41 -7.55
CA PRO A 118 -4.78 9.29 -6.49
C PRO A 118 -3.74 8.60 -5.61
N ILE A 119 -2.75 9.39 -5.17
CA ILE A 119 -1.85 9.04 -4.08
C ILE A 119 -1.98 10.10 -2.98
N VAL A 120 -2.24 9.63 -1.77
CA VAL A 120 -2.29 10.46 -0.55
C VAL A 120 -1.02 10.23 0.24
N PHE A 121 -0.46 11.30 0.80
CA PHE A 121 0.68 11.20 1.72
C PHE A 121 0.17 11.07 3.17
N ASP A 122 0.55 9.99 3.84
CA ASP A 122 0.29 9.81 5.27
C ASP A 122 1.43 10.44 6.08
N ASP A 123 1.18 11.65 6.60
CA ASP A 123 2.13 12.40 7.44
C ASP A 123 2.59 11.60 8.68
N LYS A 124 1.76 10.67 9.20
CA LYS A 124 2.10 9.91 10.41
C LYS A 124 3.08 8.78 10.12
N LYS A 125 2.97 8.16 8.95
CA LYS A 125 3.83 7.04 8.54
C LYS A 125 4.93 7.46 7.57
N SER A 126 4.92 8.72 7.12
CA SER A 126 5.79 9.27 6.07
C SER A 126 5.79 8.39 4.82
N LYS A 127 4.60 7.96 4.39
CA LYS A 127 4.42 7.03 3.28
C LYS A 127 3.34 7.51 2.32
N ASP A 128 3.60 7.29 1.04
CA ASP A 128 2.62 7.44 -0.03
C ASP A 128 1.68 6.23 -0.06
N ILE A 129 0.38 6.48 -0.09
CA ILE A 129 -0.68 5.47 -0.16
C ILE A 129 -1.43 5.66 -1.47
N ALA A 130 -1.33 4.67 -2.36
CA ALA A 130 -2.07 4.66 -3.61
C ALA A 130 -3.50 4.13 -3.41
N CYS A 131 -4.48 4.90 -3.87
CA CYS A 131 -5.92 4.59 -3.73
C CYS A 131 -6.47 4.02 -5.04
N LEU A 132 -6.13 2.75 -5.28
CA LEU A 132 -6.47 2.02 -6.52
C LEU A 132 -7.98 1.83 -6.73
N ASP A 133 -8.72 1.75 -5.63
CA ASP A 133 -10.18 1.61 -5.58
C ASP A 133 -10.92 2.89 -5.96
N LYS A 134 -10.27 4.06 -5.79
CA LYS A 134 -10.78 5.37 -6.20
C LYS A 134 -10.23 5.83 -7.55
N LYS A 135 -9.76 4.90 -8.39
CA LYS A 135 -9.31 5.23 -9.74
C LYS A 135 -10.46 5.84 -10.56
N VAL A 136 -10.14 6.85 -11.34
CA VAL A 136 -11.10 7.49 -12.26
C VAL A 136 -10.69 7.16 -13.69
N GLU A 137 -11.62 6.60 -14.45
CA GLU A 137 -11.44 6.33 -15.87
C GLU A 137 -11.98 7.51 -16.68
N VAL A 138 -11.17 8.02 -17.60
CA VAL A 138 -11.52 9.14 -18.46
C VAL A 138 -11.36 8.69 -19.90
N LEU A 139 -12.49 8.58 -20.59
CA LEU A 139 -12.53 8.46 -22.03
C LEU A 139 -12.36 9.86 -22.63
N GLY A 140 -11.75 9.97 -23.81
CA GLY A 140 -11.33 11.23 -24.43
C GLY A 140 -12.24 12.45 -24.22
N CYS A 141 -11.58 13.61 -24.13
CA CYS A 141 -12.19 14.89 -24.52
C CYS A 141 -11.91 15.04 -26.03
#